data_AF-A0A1H1FEN3-F1
#
_entry.id   AF-A0A1H1FEN3-F1
#
_cell.length_a   1.000
_cell.length_b   1.000
_cell.length_c   1.000
_cell.angle_alpha   90.00
_cell.angle_beta   90.00
_cell.angle_gamma   90.00
#
_symmetry.space_group_name_H-M   'P 1'
#
loop_
_entity.id
_entity.type
_entity.pdbx_description
1 polymer ?
#
loop_
_entity_poly.entity_id
_entity_poly.type
_entity_poly.pdbx_seq_one_letter_code
_entity_poly.pdbx_strand_id
1 'polypeptide(L)'
;MSAVEIIARAASYDQLCEILIARRKQLGLSQMAVDHIAGLQDGYTAKIEVFHKKMGRLSLTLLLGALGVDLALVPSAVPHRKTDVNSTDYGSIDKDHHAKIGRKGGRIAMSRKTPKQRREFARQGAKVRWRKWREAKAFQDEKDRRKLKRLAGLKPSEGGA
;
A
#
# COMPACT_ATOMS: atom_id res chain seq x y z
N MET A 1 18.76 -32.92 17.57
CA MET A 1 18.50 -31.49 17.30
C MET A 1 19.71 -30.72 17.79
N SER A 2 20.50 -30.13 16.90
CA SER A 2 21.59 -29.25 17.31
C SER A 2 21.02 -28.04 18.05
N ALA A 3 21.69 -27.58 19.10
CA ALA A 3 21.29 -26.38 19.80
C ALA A 3 21.30 -25.18 18.83
N VAL A 4 20.21 -24.41 18.81
CA VAL A 4 20.12 -23.18 18.00
C VAL A 4 20.78 -22.06 18.79
N GLU A 5 21.85 -21.50 18.26
CA GLU A 5 22.50 -20.32 18.82
C GLU A 5 21.78 -19.03 18.37
N ILE A 6 21.40 -18.18 19.32
CA ILE A 6 20.78 -16.88 19.03
C ILE A 6 21.88 -15.84 18.87
N ILE A 7 22.13 -15.41 17.64
CA ILE A 7 23.19 -14.45 17.31
C ILE A 7 22.79 -13.01 17.68
N ALA A 8 21.51 -12.67 17.53
CA ALA A 8 20.98 -11.33 17.84
C ALA A 8 19.46 -11.36 18.05
N ARG A 9 18.91 -10.31 18.68
CA ARG A 9 17.47 -10.12 18.89
C ARG A 9 17.01 -8.77 18.35
N ALA A 10 15.97 -8.79 17.52
CA ALA A 10 15.26 -7.59 17.07
C ALA A 10 13.89 -7.48 17.76
N ALA A 11 13.54 -6.29 18.23
CA ALA A 11 12.20 -5.93 18.71
C ALA A 11 11.45 -4.99 17.74
N SER A 12 12.13 -4.48 16.72
CA SER A 12 11.56 -3.65 15.66
C SER A 12 12.12 -4.05 14.30
N TYR A 13 11.45 -3.57 13.23
CA TYR A 13 11.94 -3.76 11.87
C TYR A 13 13.29 -3.06 11.64
N ASP A 14 13.51 -1.89 12.26
CA ASP A 14 14.77 -1.16 12.10
C ASP A 14 15.93 -1.90 12.76
N GLN A 15 15.72 -2.45 13.96
CA GLN A 15 16.69 -3.31 14.63
C GLN A 15 16.99 -4.57 13.81
N LEU A 16 15.97 -5.15 13.17
CA LEU A 16 16.18 -6.27 12.24
C LEU A 16 17.08 -5.87 11.08
N CYS A 17 16.83 -4.72 10.44
CA CYS A 17 17.70 -4.21 9.37
C CYS A 17 19.14 -4.00 9.86
N GLU A 18 19.34 -3.38 11.02
CA GLU A 18 20.67 -3.16 11.62
C GLU A 18 21.41 -4.48 11.86
N ILE A 19 20.74 -5.50 12.36
CA ILE A 19 21.30 -6.83 12.58
C ILE A 19 21.73 -7.48 11.26
N LEU A 20 20.89 -7.39 10.21
CA LEU A 20 21.23 -7.93 8.89
C LEU A 20 22.44 -7.19 8.27
N ILE A 21 22.53 -5.87 8.45
CA ILE A 21 23.68 -5.06 8.04
C ILE A 21 24.94 -5.49 8.78
N ALA A 22 24.85 -5.66 10.10
CA ALA A 22 25.97 -6.11 10.92
C ALA A 22 26.44 -7.50 10.49
N ARG A 23 25.51 -8.42 10.23
CA ARG A 23 25.83 -9.76 9.73
C ARG A 23 26.51 -9.72 8.36
N ARG A 24 26.01 -8.93 7.42
CA ARG A 24 26.67 -8.74 6.11
C ARG A 24 28.11 -8.25 6.28
N LYS A 25 28.32 -7.24 7.13
CA LYS A 25 29.65 -6.68 7.42
C LYS A 25 30.57 -7.71 8.06
N GLN A 26 30.06 -8.52 8.99
CA GLN A 26 30.81 -9.61 9.62
C GLN A 26 31.29 -10.65 8.59
N LEU A 27 30.48 -10.93 7.56
CA LEU A 27 30.84 -11.83 6.46
C LEU A 27 31.78 -11.19 5.43
N GLY A 28 32.10 -9.89 5.55
CA GLY A 28 32.94 -9.17 4.59
C GLY A 28 32.27 -8.96 3.22
N LEU A 29 30.95 -9.12 3.12
CA LEU A 29 30.23 -9.03 1.85
C LEU A 29 29.87 -7.58 1.52
N SER A 30 30.09 -7.18 0.27
CA SER A 30 29.53 -5.93 -0.26
C SER A 30 28.01 -6.05 -0.44
N GLN A 31 27.31 -4.92 -0.53
CA GLN A 31 25.86 -4.92 -0.80
C GLN A 31 25.54 -5.63 -2.12
N MET A 32 26.34 -5.39 -3.17
CA MET A 32 26.18 -6.03 -4.47
C MET A 32 26.46 -7.54 -4.43
N ALA A 33 27.46 -7.97 -3.65
CA ALA A 33 27.72 -9.40 -3.48
C ALA A 33 26.52 -10.10 -2.85
N VAL A 34 25.89 -9.50 -1.85
CA VAL A 34 24.67 -10.04 -1.23
C VAL A 34 23.51 -10.07 -2.23
N ASP A 35 23.28 -9.01 -3.00
CA ASP A 35 22.23 -8.98 -4.02
C ASP A 35 22.42 -10.12 -5.04
N HIS A 36 23.65 -10.33 -5.50
CA HIS A 36 23.99 -11.40 -6.43
C HIS A 36 23.77 -12.80 -5.83
N ILE A 37 24.22 -13.05 -4.60
CA ILE A 37 24.01 -14.32 -3.90
C ILE A 37 22.51 -14.59 -3.68
N ALA A 38 21.75 -13.56 -3.33
CA ALA A 38 20.32 -13.66 -3.08
C ALA A 38 19.46 -13.74 -4.36
N GLY A 39 20.04 -13.53 -5.55
CA GLY A 39 19.29 -13.41 -6.80
C GLY A 39 18.38 -12.17 -6.85
N LEU A 40 18.79 -11.10 -6.15
CA LEU A 40 18.07 -9.83 -6.11
C LEU A 40 18.60 -8.87 -7.18
N GLN A 41 17.82 -7.83 -7.48
CA GLN A 41 18.26 -6.74 -8.35
C GLN A 41 19.42 -5.98 -7.70
N ASP A 42 20.42 -5.63 -8.49
CA ASP A 42 21.54 -4.77 -8.08
C ASP A 42 21.11 -3.51 -7.32
N GLY A 43 21.72 -3.30 -6.15
CA GLY A 43 21.46 -2.17 -5.28
C GLY A 43 20.15 -2.29 -4.49
N TYR A 44 19.52 -3.47 -4.47
CA TYR A 44 18.35 -3.72 -3.64
C TYR A 44 18.71 -3.64 -2.16
N THR A 45 19.80 -4.30 -1.75
CA THR A 45 20.30 -4.25 -0.37
C THR A 45 20.58 -2.81 0.06
N ALA A 46 21.21 -2.00 -0.79
CA ALA A 46 21.50 -0.59 -0.48
C ALA A 46 20.22 0.21 -0.10
N LYS A 47 19.09 -0.04 -0.78
CA LYS A 47 17.81 0.64 -0.51
C LYS A 47 17.20 0.24 0.85
N ILE A 48 17.50 -0.97 1.31
CA ILE A 48 17.08 -1.44 2.63
C ILE A 48 17.94 -0.77 3.70
N GLU A 49 19.26 -0.73 3.51
CA GLU A 49 20.19 -0.19 4.50
C GLU A 49 20.00 1.31 4.74
N VAL A 50 19.56 2.06 3.72
CA VAL A 50 19.21 3.48 3.87
C VAL A 50 17.76 3.72 4.29
N PHE A 51 17.03 2.67 4.68
CA PHE A 51 15.61 2.71 5.09
C PHE A 51 14.66 3.33 4.05
N HIS A 52 15.07 3.38 2.78
CA HIS A 52 14.25 3.93 1.70
C HIS A 52 13.15 2.95 1.24
N LYS A 53 13.36 1.65 1.46
CA LYS A 53 12.41 0.59 1.09
C LYS A 53 12.29 -0.48 2.17
N LYS A 54 11.05 -0.89 2.45
CA LYS A 54 10.78 -2.07 3.28
C LYS A 54 10.96 -3.35 2.47
N MET A 55 11.53 -4.38 3.08
CA MET A 55 11.69 -5.70 2.49
C MET A 55 10.32 -6.34 2.28
N GLY A 56 10.10 -6.85 1.07
CA GLY A 56 8.96 -7.72 0.80
C GLY A 56 9.18 -9.10 1.40
N ARG A 57 8.10 -9.87 1.57
CA ARG A 57 8.14 -11.24 2.10
C ARG A 57 9.16 -12.14 1.39
N LEU A 58 9.16 -12.12 0.05
CA LEU A 58 10.08 -12.93 -0.76
C LEU A 58 11.54 -12.48 -0.59
N SER A 59 11.77 -11.17 -0.67
CA SER A 59 13.12 -10.61 -0.60
C SER A 59 13.77 -10.82 0.76
N LEU A 60 12.98 -10.79 1.85
CA LEU A 60 13.48 -11.12 3.19
C LEU A 60 14.00 -12.57 3.24
N THR A 61 13.24 -13.54 2.74
CA THR A 61 13.66 -14.95 2.73
C THR A 61 14.95 -15.16 1.93
N LEU A 62 15.05 -14.55 0.75
CA LEU A 62 16.26 -14.65 -0.09
C LEU A 62 17.49 -14.03 0.60
N LEU A 63 17.30 -12.87 1.25
CA LEU A 63 18.37 -12.18 1.97
C LEU A 63 18.86 -12.99 3.18
N LEU A 64 17.95 -13.61 3.94
CA LEU A 64 18.28 -14.49 5.06
C LEU A 64 19.13 -15.68 4.59
N GLY A 65 18.73 -16.32 3.48
CA GLY A 65 19.49 -17.41 2.86
C GLY A 65 20.89 -16.97 2.41
N ALA A 66 21.00 -15.80 1.77
CA ALA A 66 22.29 -15.25 1.35
C ALA A 66 23.23 -14.90 2.52
N LEU A 67 22.67 -14.53 3.67
CA LEU A 67 23.42 -14.21 4.89
C LEU A 67 23.66 -15.42 5.81
N GLY A 68 23.12 -16.58 5.44
CA GLY A 68 23.23 -17.82 6.22
C GLY A 68 22.65 -17.69 7.62
N VAL A 69 21.50 -17.03 7.76
CA VAL A 69 20.79 -16.85 9.03
C VAL A 69 19.31 -17.17 8.88
N ASP A 70 18.71 -17.65 9.96
CA ASP A 70 17.27 -17.89 10.05
C ASP A 70 16.61 -16.95 11.08
N LEU A 71 15.29 -16.78 10.97
CA LEU A 71 14.51 -16.08 11.98
C LEU A 71 13.92 -17.07 12.99
N ALA A 72 14.17 -16.82 14.28
CA ALA A 72 13.57 -17.56 15.37
C ALA A 72 12.51 -16.70 16.08
N LEU A 73 11.36 -17.30 16.38
CA LEU A 73 10.34 -16.68 17.23
C LEU A 73 10.63 -17.03 18.69
N VAL A 74 10.88 -16.01 19.50
CA VAL A 74 11.16 -16.17 20.93
C VAL A 74 10.00 -15.57 21.74
N PRO A 75 9.41 -16.31 22.70
CA PRO A 75 8.39 -15.77 23.58
C PRO A 75 8.87 -14.51 24.32
N SER A 76 8.06 -13.45 24.29
CA SER A 76 8.33 -12.24 25.05
C SER A 76 7.73 -12.36 26.46
N ALA A 77 8.51 -12.05 27.49
CA ALA A 77 8.01 -11.92 28.86
C ALA A 77 7.11 -10.69 29.05
N VAL A 78 7.19 -9.71 28.15
CA VAL A 78 6.39 -8.49 28.19
C VAL A 78 5.02 -8.78 27.57
N PRO A 79 3.90 -8.49 28.26
CA PRO A 79 2.57 -8.68 27.70
C PRO A 79 2.40 -7.85 26.43
N HIS A 80 1.76 -8.45 25.42
CA HIS A 80 1.48 -7.78 24.17
C HIS A 80 0.56 -6.57 24.43
N ARG A 81 1.12 -5.37 24.37
CA ARG A 81 0.32 -4.14 24.38
C ARG A 81 -0.44 -4.15 23.06
N LYS A 82 -1.77 -4.23 23.10
CA LYS A 82 -2.61 -3.91 21.95
C LYS A 82 -2.29 -2.46 21.58
N THR A 83 -1.37 -2.27 20.65
CA THR A 83 -1.34 -1.03 19.91
C THR A 83 -2.63 -1.03 19.11
N ASP A 84 -3.41 0.04 19.19
CA ASP A 84 -4.53 0.25 18.28
C ASP A 84 -3.94 0.44 16.88
N VAL A 85 -3.54 -0.67 16.23
CA VAL A 85 -3.12 -0.71 14.83
C VAL A 85 -4.36 -0.63 13.93
N ASN A 86 -5.23 0.34 14.22
CA ASN A 86 -5.97 1.07 13.21
C ASN A 86 -5.07 2.13 12.55
N SER A 87 -3.74 2.01 12.70
CA SER A 87 -2.81 2.80 11.92
C SER A 87 -2.87 2.28 10.47
N THR A 88 -3.63 3.00 9.66
CA THR A 88 -3.45 3.12 8.20
C THR A 88 -2.03 3.59 7.82
N ASP A 89 -1.05 3.50 8.72
CA ASP A 89 0.29 4.06 8.64
C ASP A 89 1.29 3.12 7.95
N TYR A 90 0.79 2.05 7.32
CA TYR A 90 1.49 1.36 6.23
C TYR A 90 1.47 2.25 4.98
N GLY A 91 2.17 3.37 5.03
CA GLY A 91 2.39 4.22 3.86
C GLY A 91 1.11 4.68 3.18
N SER A 92 0.03 4.97 3.94
CA SER A 92 -1.04 5.78 3.39
C SER A 92 -0.44 7.14 3.09
N ILE A 93 0.03 7.33 1.87
CA ILE A 93 0.35 8.65 1.35
C ILE A 93 -0.89 9.49 1.62
N ASP A 94 -0.72 10.47 2.49
CA ASP A 94 -1.78 11.33 3.00
C ASP A 94 -2.72 11.71 1.84
N LYS A 95 -4.03 11.49 2.01
CA LYS A 95 -5.03 11.84 0.98
C LYS A 95 -4.87 13.31 0.56
N ASP A 96 -4.44 14.16 1.48
CA ASP A 96 -4.15 15.57 1.21
C ASP A 96 -2.89 15.75 0.36
N HIS A 97 -1.88 14.90 0.52
CA HIS A 97 -0.69 14.90 -0.33
C HIS A 97 -1.04 14.56 -1.78
N HIS A 98 -1.81 13.50 -2.01
CA HIS A 98 -2.28 13.16 -3.35
C HIS A 98 -3.19 14.24 -3.95
N ALA A 99 -4.07 14.84 -3.14
CA ALA A 99 -4.89 15.96 -3.58
C ALA A 99 -4.03 17.20 -3.93
N LYS A 100 -2.94 17.46 -3.21
CA LYS A 100 -1.98 18.53 -3.53
C LYS A 100 -1.25 18.25 -4.86
N ILE A 101 -0.72 17.04 -5.05
CA ILE A 101 -0.06 16.63 -6.31
C ILE A 101 -1.04 16.73 -7.48
N GLY A 102 -2.26 16.18 -7.34
CA GLY A 102 -3.28 16.21 -8.38
C GLY A 102 -3.66 17.64 -8.78
N ARG A 103 -3.81 18.55 -7.81
CA ARG A 103 -4.04 19.98 -8.07
C ARG A 103 -2.89 20.62 -8.85
N LYS A 104 -1.64 20.36 -8.44
CA LYS A 104 -0.44 20.88 -9.11
C LYS A 104 -0.35 20.37 -10.56
N GLY A 105 -0.48 19.06 -10.75
CA GLY A 105 -0.48 18.43 -12.08
C GLY A 105 -1.59 18.96 -12.97
N GLY A 106 -2.80 19.11 -12.43
CA GLY A 106 -3.94 19.70 -13.14
C GLY A 106 -3.68 21.13 -13.59
N ARG A 107 -3.11 21.99 -12.73
CA ARG A 107 -2.76 23.38 -13.09
C ARG A 107 -1.73 23.43 -14.23
N ILE A 108 -0.67 22.62 -14.15
CA ILE A 108 0.37 22.55 -15.19
C ILE A 108 -0.22 22.02 -16.51
N ALA A 109 -1.05 20.98 -16.44
CA ALA A 109 -1.70 20.43 -17.62
C ALA A 109 -2.64 21.46 -18.28
N MET A 110 -3.32 22.29 -17.49
CA MET A 110 -4.21 23.33 -18.00
C MET A 110 -3.45 24.55 -18.52
N SER A 111 -2.33 24.95 -17.93
CA SER A 111 -1.53 26.08 -18.41
C SER A 111 -1.00 25.85 -19.83
N ARG A 112 -0.63 24.60 -20.14
CA ARG A 112 -0.16 24.17 -21.48
C ARG A 112 -1.24 24.11 -22.56
N LYS A 113 -2.53 24.21 -22.20
CA LYS A 113 -3.64 24.12 -23.16
C LYS A 113 -4.07 25.50 -23.66
N THR A 114 -4.45 25.56 -24.93
CA THR A 114 -5.06 26.77 -25.52
C THR A 114 -6.47 27.01 -24.97
N PRO A 115 -7.02 28.24 -25.07
CA PRO A 115 -8.38 28.53 -24.62
C PRO A 115 -9.45 27.60 -25.21
N LYS A 116 -9.34 27.24 -26.50
CA LYS A 116 -10.26 26.31 -27.19
C LYS A 116 -10.20 24.91 -26.57
N GLN A 117 -9.00 24.38 -26.35
CA GLN A 117 -8.80 23.07 -25.73
C GLN A 117 -9.29 23.03 -24.28
N ARG A 118 -9.13 24.13 -23.52
CA ARG A 118 -9.66 24.24 -22.15
C ARG A 118 -11.19 24.19 -22.13
N ARG A 119 -11.86 24.90 -23.06
CA ARG A 119 -13.33 24.87 -23.20
C ARG A 119 -13.84 23.47 -23.52
N GLU A 120 -13.17 22.77 -24.43
CA GLU A 120 -13.53 21.40 -24.78
C GLU A 120 -13.38 20.44 -23.60
N PHE A 121 -12.27 20.52 -22.86
CA PHE A 121 -12.04 19.71 -21.66
C PHE A 121 -13.11 19.98 -20.59
N ALA A 122 -13.48 21.26 -20.38
CA ALA A 122 -14.56 21.63 -19.48
C ALA A 122 -15.92 21.07 -19.93
N ARG A 123 -16.21 21.09 -21.25
CA ARG A 123 -17.43 20.51 -21.83
C ARG A 123 -17.52 19.01 -21.59
N GLN A 124 -16.43 18.29 -21.83
CA GLN A 124 -16.39 16.84 -21.58
C GLN A 124 -16.54 16.52 -20.09
N GLY A 125 -15.85 17.27 -19.22
CA GLY A 125 -16.01 17.14 -17.77
C GLY A 125 -17.45 17.37 -17.32
N ALA A 126 -18.12 18.39 -17.88
CA ALA A 126 -19.53 18.64 -17.60
C ALA A 126 -20.41 17.45 -18.03
N LYS A 127 -20.25 16.93 -19.26
CA LYS A 127 -21.01 15.76 -19.73
C LYS A 127 -20.91 14.56 -18.78
N VAL A 128 -19.70 14.25 -18.31
CA VAL A 128 -19.48 13.15 -17.35
C VAL A 128 -20.16 13.44 -16.01
N ARG A 129 -20.05 14.68 -15.48
CA ARG A 129 -20.73 15.07 -14.23
C ARG A 129 -22.25 14.93 -14.34
N TRP A 130 -22.85 15.43 -15.43
CA TRP A 130 -24.28 15.33 -15.67
C TRP A 130 -24.77 13.89 -15.85
N ARG A 131 -23.97 13.04 -16.49
CA ARG A 131 -24.27 11.60 -16.58
C ARG A 131 -24.30 10.95 -15.19
N LYS A 132 -23.25 11.13 -14.39
CA LYS A 132 -23.17 10.56 -13.03
C LYS A 132 -24.31 11.06 -12.13
N TRP A 133 -24.66 12.34 -12.22
CA TRP A 133 -25.78 12.89 -11.47
C TRP A 133 -27.11 12.25 -11.86
N ARG A 134 -27.36 12.04 -13.16
CA ARG A 134 -28.58 11.36 -13.63
C ARG A 134 -28.66 9.90 -13.18
N GLU A 135 -27.55 9.17 -13.25
CA GLU A 135 -27.46 7.79 -12.76
C GLU A 135 -27.72 7.71 -11.25
N ALA A 136 -27.09 8.58 -10.46
CA ALA A 136 -27.29 8.64 -9.02
C ALA A 136 -28.73 9.02 -8.66
N LYS A 137 -29.34 9.97 -9.37
CA LYS A 137 -30.72 10.37 -9.19
C LYS A 137 -31.69 9.23 -9.53
N ALA A 138 -31.50 8.55 -10.67
CA ALA A 138 -32.31 7.40 -11.06
C ALA A 138 -32.22 6.26 -10.04
N PHE A 139 -31.04 5.99 -9.49
CA PHE A 139 -30.85 5.02 -8.43
C PHE A 139 -31.61 5.40 -7.15
N GLN A 140 -31.57 6.67 -6.78
CA GLN A 140 -32.29 7.18 -5.61
C GLN A 140 -33.81 7.12 -5.81
N ASP A 141 -34.30 7.56 -6.97
CA ASP A 141 -35.72 7.49 -7.34
C ASP A 141 -36.23 6.03 -7.30
N GLU A 142 -35.43 5.07 -7.78
CA GLU A 142 -35.76 3.64 -7.71
C GLU A 142 -35.80 3.11 -6.27
N LYS A 143 -34.85 3.53 -5.44
CA LYS A 143 -34.81 3.18 -4.01
C LYS A 143 -36.05 3.70 -3.29
N ASP A 144 -36.45 4.94 -3.58
CA ASP A 144 -37.63 5.57 -3.00
C ASP A 144 -38.93 4.90 -3.49
N ARG A 145 -39.00 4.53 -4.78
CA ARG A 145 -40.11 3.74 -5.33
C ARG A 145 -40.26 2.38 -4.66
N ARG A 146 -39.14 1.66 -4.44
CA ARG A 146 -39.15 0.37 -3.71
C ARG A 146 -39.60 0.54 -2.26
N LYS A 147 -39.16 1.60 -1.59
CA LYS A 147 -39.59 1.94 -0.23
C LYS A 147 -41.09 2.19 -0.15
N LEU A 148 -41.64 2.97 -1.10
CA LEU A 148 -43.08 3.24 -1.18
C LEU A 148 -43.90 1.96 -1.43
N LYS A 149 -43.48 1.09 -2.36
CA LYS A 149 -44.16 -0.19 -2.60
C LYS A 149 -44.20 -1.08 -1.35
N ARG A 150 -43.09 -1.13 -0.60
CA ARG A 150 -43.03 -1.87 0.69
C ARG A 150 -44.00 -1.31 1.72
N LEU A 151 -44.08 0.02 1.83
CA LEU A 151 -45.00 0.68 2.77
C LEU A 151 -46.47 0.50 2.39
N ALA A 152 -46.78 0.41 1.10
CA ALA A 152 -48.13 0.19 0.58
C ALA A 152 -48.59 -1.29 0.66
N GLY A 153 -47.80 -2.20 1.22
CA GLY A 153 -48.14 -3.62 1.31
C GLY A 153 -48.15 -4.37 -0.03
N LEU A 154 -47.72 -3.72 -1.12
CA LEU A 154 -47.60 -4.33 -2.44
C LEU A 154 -46.37 -5.24 -2.44
N LYS A 155 -46.58 -6.55 -2.38
CA LYS A 155 -45.50 -7.53 -2.60
C LYS A 155 -44.82 -7.21 -3.94
N PRO A 156 -43.48 -7.20 -4.00
CA PRO A 156 -42.80 -7.07 -5.28
C PRO A 156 -43.31 -8.20 -6.19
N SER A 157 -43.77 -7.86 -7.39
CA SER A 157 -44.12 -8.86 -8.40
C SER A 157 -42.90 -9.75 -8.60
N GLU A 158 -43.00 -11.02 -8.19
CA GLU A 158 -42.02 -12.03 -8.49
C GLU A 158 -41.98 -12.14 -10.02
N GLY A 159 -40.94 -11.55 -10.61
CA GLY A 159 -40.74 -11.55 -12.06
C GLY A 159 -40.48 -12.97 -12.51
N GLY A 160 -41.31 -13.45 -13.44
CA GLY A 160 -41.19 -14.74 -14.08
C GLY A 160 -39.86 -14.91 -14.81
N ALA A 161 -39.45 -16.17 -14.89
CA ALA A 161 -38.26 -16.69 -15.55
C ALA A 161 -38.17 -16.31 -17.03
#